data_AF-A0A1B6K410-F1
#
_entry.id   AF-A0A1B6K410-F1
#
_cell.length_a   1.000
_cell.length_b   1.000
_cell.length_c   1.000
_cell.angle_alpha   90.00
_cell.angle_beta   90.00
_cell.angle_gamma   90.00
#
_symmetry.space_group_name_H-M   'P 1'
#
loop_
_entity.id
_entity.type
_entity.pdbx_description
1 polymer ?
#
loop_
_entity_poly.entity_id
_entity_poly.type
_entity_poly.pdbx_seq_one_letter_code
_entity_poly.pdbx_strand_id
1 'polypeptide(L)'
;MSNSSALFACSRCFTRHPFEELSPGQQLCKECRGAFPVVKCTYCRSEFQQTNKVNTSTICKKCEVNVKAYGKPTACEYCNIIAAFIGNKCQRCTNSERKYGPPVTCEQCKQKCAFDRKDEDKKVDGKLLCWLCTLSFKRALAKTKQSDAERRAHNKMMAQKAAKKQGSQVKRSQQAA
;
A
#
# COMPACT_ATOMS: atom_id res chain seq x y z
N MET A 1 26.20 -11.50 25.06
CA MET A 1 25.08 -12.31 24.54
C MET A 1 24.76 -11.83 23.13
N SER A 2 25.20 -12.59 22.12
CA SER A 2 25.07 -12.22 20.72
C SER A 2 23.59 -12.29 20.31
N ASN A 3 23.01 -11.15 19.98
CA ASN A 3 21.61 -11.04 19.56
C ASN A 3 21.52 -11.55 18.11
N SER A 4 21.47 -12.88 17.94
CA SER A 4 21.31 -13.51 16.63
C SER A 4 19.88 -13.28 16.15
N SER A 5 19.64 -12.14 15.51
CA SER A 5 18.35 -11.82 14.87
C SER A 5 17.99 -12.94 13.88
N ALA A 6 16.79 -13.51 14.02
CA ALA A 6 16.32 -14.56 13.11
C ALA A 6 16.23 -14.01 11.68
N LEU A 7 16.88 -14.70 10.74
CA LEU A 7 16.86 -14.32 9.32
C LEU A 7 15.86 -15.16 8.53
N PHE A 8 15.12 -14.49 7.66
CA PHE A 8 14.05 -15.06 6.83
C PHE A 8 14.45 -15.05 5.36
N ALA A 9 14.05 -16.07 4.62
CA ALA A 9 14.40 -16.17 3.20
C ALA A 9 13.50 -15.28 2.34
N CYS A 10 14.12 -14.53 1.43
CA CYS A 10 13.39 -13.87 0.36
C CYS A 10 12.66 -14.91 -0.48
N SER A 11 11.35 -14.74 -0.71
CA SER A 11 10.54 -15.68 -1.50
C SER A 11 10.94 -15.76 -2.98
N ARG A 12 11.88 -14.94 -3.46
CA ARG A 12 12.34 -14.91 -4.85
C ARG A 12 13.78 -15.34 -5.05
N CYS A 13 14.73 -14.76 -4.33
CA CYS A 13 16.16 -15.08 -4.45
C CYS A 13 16.67 -15.99 -3.33
N PHE A 14 15.83 -16.35 -2.36
CA PHE A 14 16.14 -17.22 -1.22
C PHE A 14 17.28 -16.77 -0.30
N THR A 15 17.91 -15.62 -0.59
CA THR A 15 18.84 -14.95 0.33
C THR A 15 18.15 -14.60 1.64
N ARG A 16 18.90 -14.63 2.73
CA ARG A 16 18.39 -14.41 4.09
C ARG A 16 18.49 -12.94 4.49
N HIS A 17 17.39 -12.39 5.00
CA HIS A 17 17.27 -11.00 5.43
C HIS A 17 16.54 -10.92 6.79
N PRO A 18 16.77 -9.87 7.60
CA PRO A 18 15.90 -9.57 8.74
C PRO A 18 14.44 -9.43 8.31
N PHE A 19 13.49 -9.72 9.21
CA PHE A 19 12.06 -9.69 8.90
C PHE A 19 11.60 -8.30 8.44
N GLU A 20 12.12 -7.26 9.08
CA GLU A 20 11.82 -5.85 8.83
C GLU A 20 12.25 -5.41 7.42
N GLU A 21 13.23 -6.09 6.84
CA GLU A 21 13.76 -5.81 5.51
C GLU A 21 12.97 -6.52 4.39
N LEU A 22 12.11 -7.48 4.74
CA LEU A 22 11.28 -8.25 3.81
C LEU A 22 9.90 -7.63 3.60
N SER A 23 9.35 -7.74 2.36
CA SER A 23 8.07 -7.05 2.05
C SER A 23 6.94 -7.65 2.88
N PRO A 24 6.06 -6.83 3.46
CA PRO A 24 4.87 -7.34 4.12
C PRO A 24 4.01 -8.12 3.10
N GLY A 25 3.69 -9.37 3.43
CA GLY A 25 2.84 -10.26 2.64
C GLY A 25 3.56 -11.15 1.63
N GLN A 26 4.57 -10.66 0.90
CA GLN A 26 5.29 -11.45 -0.12
C GLN A 26 6.73 -11.84 0.28
N GLN A 27 7.23 -11.33 1.41
CA GLN A 27 8.58 -11.63 1.91
C GLN A 27 9.68 -11.43 0.87
N LEU A 28 9.66 -10.29 0.16
CA LEU A 28 10.67 -9.93 -0.84
C LEU A 28 11.70 -8.97 -0.24
N CYS A 29 12.99 -9.23 -0.47
CA CYS A 29 14.07 -8.33 -0.10
C CYS A 29 14.03 -7.02 -0.90
N LYS A 30 14.73 -5.99 -0.43
CA LYS A 30 14.75 -4.65 -1.04
C LYS A 30 15.10 -4.67 -2.53
N GLU A 31 16.07 -5.49 -2.93
CA GLU A 31 16.48 -5.63 -4.33
C GLU A 31 15.37 -6.25 -5.19
N CYS A 32 14.78 -7.35 -4.73
CA CYS A 32 13.67 -8.00 -5.43
C CYS A 32 12.42 -7.12 -5.49
N ARG A 33 12.20 -6.24 -4.51
CA ARG A 33 11.14 -5.22 -4.56
C ARG A 33 11.43 -4.13 -5.60
N GLY A 34 12.68 -3.67 -5.70
CA GLY A 34 13.07 -2.64 -6.67
C GLY A 34 13.06 -3.13 -8.12
N ALA A 35 13.23 -4.45 -8.31
CA ALA A 35 13.32 -5.05 -9.65
C ALA A 35 11.99 -5.11 -10.41
N PHE A 36 10.84 -4.91 -9.75
CA PHE A 36 9.52 -5.01 -10.36
C PHE A 36 8.57 -3.92 -9.84
N PRO A 37 7.53 -3.54 -10.60
CA PRO A 37 6.54 -2.59 -10.11
C PRO A 37 5.48 -3.27 -9.22
N VAL A 38 4.98 -2.50 -8.24
CA VAL A 38 3.71 -2.82 -7.56
C VAL A 38 2.57 -2.38 -8.47
N VAL A 39 1.68 -3.30 -8.83
CA VAL A 39 0.50 -3.02 -9.67
C VAL A 39 -0.79 -3.36 -8.93
N LYS A 40 -1.92 -2.88 -9.45
CA LYS A 40 -3.25 -3.19 -8.91
C LYS A 40 -3.91 -4.27 -9.75
N CYS A 41 -4.53 -5.23 -9.07
CA CYS A 41 -5.32 -6.26 -9.73
C CYS A 41 -6.52 -5.64 -10.46
N THR A 42 -6.68 -5.93 -11.76
CA THR A 42 -7.80 -5.46 -12.59
C THR A 42 -9.15 -5.83 -11.99
N TYR A 43 -9.28 -7.04 -11.46
CA TYR A 43 -10.49 -7.53 -10.81
C TYR A 43 -10.58 -7.03 -9.36
N CYS A 44 -9.83 -7.61 -8.42
CA CYS A 44 -10.06 -7.35 -6.99
C CYS A 44 -9.48 -6.03 -6.45
N ARG A 45 -8.79 -5.23 -7.29
CA ARG A 45 -8.15 -3.94 -6.96
C ARG A 45 -7.10 -3.98 -5.83
N SER A 46 -6.74 -5.18 -5.35
CA SER A 46 -5.61 -5.39 -4.45
C SER A 46 -4.29 -5.08 -5.14
N GLU A 47 -3.36 -4.48 -4.40
CA GLU A 47 -1.98 -4.28 -4.84
C GLU A 47 -1.18 -5.57 -4.70
N PHE A 48 -0.30 -5.83 -5.65
CA PHE A 48 0.66 -6.93 -5.61
C PHE A 48 1.92 -6.57 -6.40
N GLN A 49 3.06 -7.12 -5.97
CA GLN A 49 4.30 -7.01 -6.73
C GLN A 49 4.27 -7.97 -7.92
N GLN A 50 4.61 -7.48 -9.11
CA GLN A 50 4.87 -8.38 -10.24
C GLN A 50 6.14 -9.19 -10.00
N THR A 51 6.18 -10.43 -10.47
CA THR A 51 7.32 -11.34 -10.24
C THR A 51 8.01 -11.77 -11.53
N ASN A 52 7.51 -11.31 -12.69
CA ASN A 52 8.02 -11.66 -14.00
C ASN A 52 8.04 -10.41 -14.90
N LYS A 53 9.18 -10.13 -15.55
CA LYS A 53 9.38 -8.97 -16.43
C LYS A 53 8.63 -9.12 -17.76
N VAL A 54 8.36 -10.36 -18.19
CA VAL A 54 7.72 -10.67 -19.47
C VAL A 54 6.20 -10.58 -19.36
N ASN A 55 5.65 -10.98 -18.20
CA ASN A 55 4.21 -11.05 -18.02
C ASN A 55 3.70 -9.75 -17.40
N THR A 56 3.22 -8.83 -18.24
CA THR A 56 2.61 -7.55 -17.86
C THR A 56 1.22 -7.72 -17.24
N SER A 57 0.84 -8.94 -16.86
CA SER A 57 -0.46 -9.25 -16.25
C SER A 57 -0.73 -8.33 -15.06
N THR A 58 -1.85 -7.63 -15.18
CA THR A 58 -2.43 -6.80 -14.14
C THR A 58 -3.44 -7.60 -13.30
N ILE A 59 -3.44 -8.94 -13.39
CA ILE A 59 -4.32 -9.81 -12.63
C ILE A 59 -3.50 -10.54 -11.56
N CYS A 60 -3.93 -10.47 -10.30
CA CYS A 60 -3.23 -11.18 -9.23
C CYS A 60 -3.45 -12.70 -9.33
N LYS A 61 -2.50 -13.50 -8.82
CA LYS A 61 -2.55 -14.98 -8.84
C LYS A 61 -3.91 -15.56 -8.39
N LYS A 62 -4.50 -14.98 -7.34
CA LYS A 62 -5.80 -15.43 -6.82
C LYS A 62 -6.93 -15.22 -7.84
N CYS A 63 -6.97 -14.06 -8.49
CA CYS A 63 -7.96 -13.81 -9.53
C CYS A 63 -7.68 -14.61 -10.79
N GLU A 64 -6.41 -14.87 -11.12
CA GLU A 64 -6.05 -15.73 -12.26
C GLU A 64 -6.57 -17.16 -12.08
N VAL A 65 -6.37 -17.76 -10.90
CA VAL A 65 -6.93 -19.08 -10.57
C VAL A 65 -8.45 -19.07 -10.68
N ASN A 66 -9.12 -18.04 -10.16
CA ASN A 66 -10.57 -17.93 -10.26
C ASN A 66 -11.07 -17.75 -11.69
N VAL A 67 -10.35 -17.01 -12.55
CA VAL A 67 -10.70 -16.89 -13.98
C VAL A 67 -10.60 -18.25 -14.65
N LYS A 68 -9.55 -19.03 -14.36
CA LYS A 68 -9.39 -20.37 -14.93
C LYS A 68 -10.48 -21.34 -14.46
N ALA A 69 -10.91 -21.22 -13.21
CA ALA A 69 -11.92 -22.12 -12.63
C ALA A 69 -13.37 -21.74 -12.94
N TYR A 70 -13.69 -20.44 -12.96
CA TYR A 70 -15.08 -19.94 -13.01
C TYR A 70 -15.35 -18.98 -14.17
N GLY A 71 -14.33 -18.63 -14.96
CA GLY A 71 -14.46 -17.68 -16.05
C GLY A 71 -14.45 -16.22 -15.61
N LYS A 72 -14.98 -15.35 -16.48
CA LYS A 72 -15.00 -13.90 -16.25
C LYS A 72 -15.99 -13.56 -15.12
N PRO A 73 -15.56 -12.81 -14.08
CA PRO A 73 -16.43 -12.46 -12.98
C PRO A 73 -17.48 -11.41 -13.36
N THR A 74 -18.56 -11.36 -12.59
CA THR A 74 -19.59 -10.31 -12.65
C THR A 74 -19.32 -9.20 -11.64
N ALA A 75 -20.12 -8.12 -11.72
CA ALA A 75 -20.07 -7.04 -10.75
C ALA A 75 -20.61 -7.49 -9.40
N CYS A 76 -19.88 -7.14 -8.34
CA CYS A 76 -20.31 -7.39 -6.96
C CYS A 76 -21.50 -6.50 -6.62
N GLU A 77 -22.56 -7.10 -6.08
CA GLU A 77 -23.79 -6.40 -5.65
C GLU A 77 -23.51 -5.24 -4.66
N TYR A 78 -22.57 -5.43 -3.73
CA TYR A 78 -22.25 -4.38 -2.75
C TYR A 78 -21.27 -3.33 -3.28
N CYS A 79 -20.07 -3.74 -3.70
CA CYS A 79 -19.00 -2.79 -4.01
C CYS A 79 -18.82 -2.46 -5.50
N ASN A 80 -19.66 -3.02 -6.38
CA ASN A 80 -19.63 -2.85 -7.84
C ASN A 80 -18.32 -3.26 -8.54
N ILE A 81 -17.37 -3.85 -7.82
CA ILE A 81 -16.17 -4.40 -8.42
C ILE A 81 -16.53 -5.66 -9.22
N ILE A 82 -16.02 -5.73 -10.45
CA ILE A 82 -16.07 -6.91 -11.31
C ILE A 82 -15.12 -7.99 -10.76
N ALA A 83 -15.53 -8.65 -9.68
CA ALA A 83 -14.77 -9.70 -8.99
C ALA A 83 -15.68 -10.70 -8.25
N ALA A 84 -16.97 -10.76 -8.61
CA ALA A 84 -17.86 -11.83 -8.20
C ALA A 84 -17.65 -13.02 -9.14
N PHE A 85 -16.75 -13.93 -8.75
CA PHE A 85 -16.45 -15.14 -9.52
C PHE A 85 -17.46 -16.26 -9.27
N ILE A 86 -18.11 -16.23 -8.10
CA ILE A 86 -19.12 -17.21 -7.70
C ILE A 86 -20.28 -16.41 -7.10
N GLY A 87 -21.49 -16.61 -7.62
CA GLY A 87 -22.67 -15.84 -7.22
C GLY A 87 -22.58 -14.37 -7.62
N ASN A 88 -23.11 -13.49 -6.77
CA ASN A 88 -23.25 -12.06 -7.03
C ASN A 88 -22.38 -11.15 -6.13
N LYS A 89 -21.58 -11.74 -5.23
CA LYS A 89 -20.72 -11.01 -4.29
C LYS A 89 -19.26 -11.35 -4.53
N CYS A 90 -18.38 -10.34 -4.49
CA CYS A 90 -16.95 -10.61 -4.49
C CYS A 90 -16.51 -11.24 -3.17
N GLN A 91 -15.43 -12.04 -3.21
CA GLN A 91 -14.93 -12.75 -2.03
C GLN A 91 -14.68 -11.83 -0.81
N ARG A 92 -14.29 -10.58 -1.05
CA ARG A 92 -14.08 -9.61 0.01
C ARG A 92 -15.38 -9.26 0.72
N CYS A 93 -16.42 -8.91 -0.02
CA CYS A 93 -17.72 -8.58 0.51
C CYS A 93 -18.34 -9.79 1.23
N THR A 94 -18.27 -10.99 0.63
CA THR A 94 -18.74 -12.23 1.28
C THR A 94 -18.04 -12.47 2.62
N ASN A 95 -16.72 -12.32 2.67
CA ASN A 95 -15.96 -12.53 3.90
C ASN A 95 -16.26 -11.46 4.96
N SER A 96 -16.40 -10.20 4.54
CA SER A 96 -16.73 -9.10 5.44
C SER A 96 -18.13 -9.26 6.01
N GLU A 97 -19.10 -9.64 5.19
CA GLU A 97 -20.47 -9.87 5.62
C GLU A 97 -20.56 -11.00 6.65
N ARG A 98 -19.90 -12.14 6.37
CA ARG A 98 -19.84 -13.26 7.31
C ARG A 98 -19.23 -12.87 8.66
N LYS A 99 -18.25 -11.96 8.67
CA LYS A 99 -17.50 -11.58 9.87
C LYS A 99 -18.15 -10.43 10.65
N TYR A 100 -18.74 -9.46 9.95
CA TYR A 100 -19.16 -8.19 10.52
C TYR A 100 -20.67 -7.94 10.41
N GLY A 101 -21.41 -8.80 9.70
CA GLY A 101 -22.83 -8.62 9.42
C GLY A 101 -23.09 -7.89 8.10
N PRO A 102 -24.36 -7.52 7.84
CA PRO A 102 -24.78 -6.94 6.57
C PRO A 102 -24.04 -5.62 6.25
N PRO A 103 -23.88 -5.28 4.96
CA PRO A 103 -23.23 -4.03 4.58
C PRO A 103 -24.08 -2.82 4.98
N VAL A 104 -23.40 -1.75 5.39
CA VAL A 104 -23.98 -0.45 5.69
C VAL A 104 -23.50 0.62 4.69
N THR A 105 -24.14 1.78 4.71
CA THR A 105 -23.81 2.88 3.81
C THR A 105 -22.41 3.42 4.09
N CYS A 106 -21.56 3.44 3.06
CA CYS A 106 -20.26 4.08 3.12
C CYS A 106 -20.42 5.60 3.11
N GLU A 107 -19.74 6.29 4.03
CA GLU A 107 -19.88 7.74 4.13
C GLU A 107 -19.25 8.53 3.00
N GLN A 108 -18.29 7.94 2.26
CA GLN A 108 -17.63 8.59 1.12
C GLN A 108 -18.33 8.33 -0.21
N CYS A 109 -18.62 7.08 -0.57
CA CYS A 109 -19.26 6.77 -1.86
C CYS A 109 -20.79 6.61 -1.78
N LYS A 110 -21.37 6.68 -0.58
CA LYS A 110 -22.82 6.56 -0.31
C LYS A 110 -23.47 5.24 -0.75
N GLN A 111 -22.68 4.22 -1.11
CA GLN A 111 -23.17 2.87 -1.43
C GLN A 111 -23.26 1.99 -0.19
N LYS A 112 -24.17 1.00 -0.18
CA LYS A 112 -24.28 -0.04 0.86
C LYS A 112 -23.16 -1.08 0.72
N CYS A 113 -21.94 -0.70 1.09
CA CYS A 113 -20.74 -1.54 0.91
C CYS A 113 -19.66 -1.36 1.99
N ALA A 114 -19.94 -0.57 3.02
CA ALA A 114 -19.12 -0.52 4.23
C ALA A 114 -19.55 -1.63 5.19
N PHE A 115 -18.66 -1.99 6.11
CA PHE A 115 -18.92 -3.01 7.13
C PHE A 115 -18.41 -2.49 8.46
N ASP A 116 -19.27 -2.46 9.48
CA ASP A 116 -18.91 -1.98 10.80
C ASP A 116 -18.02 -3.01 11.51
N ARG A 117 -16.78 -2.62 11.81
CA ARG A 117 -15.80 -3.49 12.46
C ARG A 117 -15.86 -3.41 13.98
N LYS A 118 -16.78 -2.61 14.55
CA LYS A 118 -16.94 -2.35 15.99
C LYS A 118 -15.66 -1.88 16.67
N ASP A 119 -14.81 -1.21 15.91
CA ASP A 119 -13.48 -0.80 16.30
C ASP A 119 -13.28 0.64 15.82
N GLU A 120 -13.37 1.59 16.76
CA GLU A 120 -13.26 3.02 16.50
C GLU A 120 -11.88 3.37 15.91
N ASP A 121 -10.80 2.69 16.33
CA ASP A 121 -9.45 2.91 15.79
C ASP A 121 -9.34 2.49 14.30
N LYS A 122 -10.27 1.65 13.83
CA LYS A 122 -10.35 1.25 12.42
C LYS A 122 -11.20 2.19 11.59
N LYS A 123 -11.90 3.17 12.19
CA LYS A 123 -12.51 4.28 11.46
C LYS A 123 -11.42 5.18 10.92
N VAL A 124 -11.62 5.62 9.69
CA VAL A 124 -10.62 6.43 8.99
C VAL A 124 -11.11 7.86 9.07
N ASP A 125 -10.42 8.72 9.83
CA ASP A 125 -10.87 10.11 10.07
C ASP A 125 -12.25 10.17 10.75
N GLY A 126 -12.52 9.24 11.69
CA GLY A 126 -13.84 9.10 12.34
C GLY A 126 -14.96 8.59 11.42
N LYS A 127 -14.67 8.34 10.14
CA LYS A 127 -15.66 7.96 9.13
C LYS A 127 -15.72 6.47 8.86
N LEU A 128 -16.92 5.97 8.63
CA LEU A 128 -17.16 4.59 8.21
C LEU A 128 -17.08 4.44 6.70
N LEU A 129 -15.93 3.93 6.24
CA LEU A 129 -15.62 3.80 4.82
C LEU A 129 -15.68 2.34 4.35
N CYS A 130 -16.13 2.12 3.12
CA CYS A 130 -15.95 0.84 2.45
C CYS A 130 -14.47 0.58 2.18
N TRP A 131 -14.10 -0.66 1.90
CA TRP A 131 -12.70 -1.03 1.71
C TRP A 131 -12.00 -0.23 0.60
N LEU A 132 -12.70 0.10 -0.49
CA LEU A 132 -12.13 0.88 -1.59
C LEU A 132 -11.88 2.33 -1.19
N CYS A 133 -12.85 2.95 -0.54
CA CYS A 133 -12.72 4.28 0.02
C CYS A 133 -11.60 4.35 1.06
N THR A 134 -11.50 3.36 1.95
CA THR A 134 -10.37 3.22 2.88
C THR A 134 -9.02 3.14 2.15
N LEU A 135 -8.89 2.32 1.10
CA LEU A 135 -7.65 2.24 0.32
C LEU A 135 -7.30 3.55 -0.36
N SER A 136 -8.28 4.19 -1.00
CA SER A 136 -8.08 5.48 -1.67
C SER A 136 -7.65 6.57 -0.69
N PHE A 137 -8.29 6.63 0.48
CA PHE A 137 -7.92 7.58 1.53
C PHE A 137 -6.51 7.33 2.07
N LYS A 138 -6.16 6.07 2.39
CA LYS A 138 -4.80 5.72 2.85
C LYS A 138 -3.72 6.10 1.83
N ARG A 139 -3.99 5.89 0.53
CA ARG A 139 -3.08 6.32 -0.55
C ARG A 139 -2.95 7.83 -0.62
N ALA A 140 -4.05 8.57 -0.48
CA ALA A 140 -4.03 10.03 -0.46
C ALA A 140 -3.20 10.55 0.72
N LEU A 141 -3.41 10.00 1.92
CA LEU A 141 -2.63 10.36 3.11
C LEU A 141 -1.13 10.07 2.95
N ALA A 142 -0.77 8.94 2.35
CA ALA A 142 0.63 8.60 2.11
C ALA A 142 1.31 9.62 1.17
N LYS A 143 0.61 10.06 0.12
CA LYS A 143 1.12 11.11 -0.79
C LYS A 143 1.34 12.45 -0.07
N THR A 144 0.42 12.87 0.78
CA THR A 144 0.58 14.12 1.54
C THR A 144 1.75 14.02 2.51
N LYS A 145 1.88 12.90 3.25
CA LYS A 145 3.01 12.68 4.16
C LYS A 145 4.36 12.67 3.45
N GLN A 146 4.43 12.07 2.26
CA GLN A 146 5.63 12.06 1.43
C GLN A 146 5.98 13.47 0.95
N SER A 147 5.01 14.22 0.44
CA SER A 147 5.17 15.63 0.04
C SER A 147 5.67 16.51 1.19
N ASP A 148 5.13 16.33 2.40
CA ASP A 148 5.60 17.07 3.58
C ASP A 148 7.01 16.64 4.03
N ALA A 149 7.37 15.36 3.88
CA ALA A 149 8.73 14.90 4.16
C ALA A 149 9.74 15.47 3.16
N GLU A 150 9.41 15.47 1.87
CA GLU A 150 10.21 16.07 0.80
C GLU A 150 10.37 17.58 0.99
N ARG A 151 9.27 18.28 1.32
CA ARG A 151 9.29 19.72 1.62
C ARG A 151 10.16 20.05 2.85
N ARG A 152 10.08 19.24 3.91
CA ARG A 152 10.96 19.41 5.09
C ARG A 152 12.43 19.14 4.76
N ALA A 153 12.72 18.12 3.96
CA ALA A 153 14.08 17.82 3.52
C ALA A 153 14.65 18.96 2.67
N HIS A 154 13.85 19.53 1.76
CA HIS A 154 14.22 20.66 0.93
C HIS A 154 14.54 21.90 1.78
N ASN A 155 13.68 22.25 2.74
CA ASN A 155 13.92 23.38 3.64
C ASN A 155 15.20 23.19 4.49
N LYS A 156 15.45 21.97 4.98
CA LYS A 156 16.66 21.65 5.74
C LYS A 156 17.93 21.81 4.88
N MET A 157 17.88 21.38 3.62
CA MET A 157 18.99 21.53 2.68
C MET A 157 19.26 22.99 2.32
N MET A 158 18.23 23.81 2.14
CA MET A 158 18.37 25.25 1.90
C MET A 158 18.95 25.99 3.10
N ALA A 159 18.50 25.68 4.32
CA ALA A 159 19.03 26.25 5.55
C ALA A 159 20.53 25.92 5.75
N GLN A 160 20.94 24.67 5.47
CA GLN A 160 22.35 24.27 5.53
C GLN A 160 23.22 25.01 4.51
N LYS A 161 22.72 25.22 3.28
CA LYS A 161 23.43 26.02 2.26
C LYS A 161 23.59 27.48 2.66
N ALA A 162 22.56 28.08 3.28
CA ALA A 162 22.61 29.45 3.78
C ALA A 162 23.62 29.62 4.92
N ALA A 163 23.63 28.70 5.91
CA ALA A 163 24.59 28.70 7.00
C ALA A 163 26.03 28.54 6.51
N LYS A 164 26.25 27.68 5.49
CA LYS A 164 27.57 27.48 4.90
C LYS A 164 28.08 28.74 4.17
N LYS A 165 27.21 29.47 3.47
CA LYS A 165 27.54 30.76 2.81
C LYS A 165 27.93 31.85 3.82
N GLN A 166 27.18 31.99 4.92
CA GLN A 166 27.49 32.98 5.96
C GLN A 166 28.82 32.67 6.66
N GLY A 167 29.10 31.40 6.98
CA GLY A 167 30.38 31.01 7.57
C GLY A 167 31.59 31.25 6.67
N SER A 168 31.45 31.12 5.35
CA SER A 168 32.52 31.45 4.39
C SER A 168 32.73 32.95 4.19
N GLN A 169 31.69 33.78 4.39
CA GLN A 169 31.80 35.24 4.28
C GLN A 169 32.48 35.84 5.53
N VAL A 170 32.16 35.35 6.73
CA VAL A 170 32.79 35.76 8.00
C VAL A 170 34.29 35.42 8.03
N LYS A 171 34.68 34.25 7.50
CA LYS A 171 36.10 33.86 7.42
C LYS A 171 36.91 34.70 6.44
N ARG A 172 36.29 35.20 5.37
CA ARG A 172 36.95 36.10 4.39
C ARG A 172 37.17 37.50 4.93
N SER A 173 36.28 38.01 5.79
CA SER A 173 36.41 39.34 6.40
C SER A 173 37.42 39.39 7.56
N GLN A 174 37.82 38.26 8.14
CA GLN A 174 38.81 38.19 9.22
C GLN A 174 40.27 38.01 8.75
N GLN A 175 40.49 37.83 7.43
CA GLN A 175 41.83 37.73 6.82
C GLN A 175 42.27 38.99 6.07
N ALA A 176 41.48 40.07 6.15
CA ALA A 176 41.74 41.35 5.47
C ALA A 176 41.98 42.51 6.45
N ALA A 177 42.31 42.22 7.71
CA ALA A 177 42.72 43.18 8.72
C ALA A 177 44.15 42.89 9.17
#